data_AF-A0AAD5VWL0-F1
#
_entry.id   AF-A0AAD5VWL0-F1
#
_cell.length_a   1.000
_cell.length_b   1.000
_cell.length_c   1.000
_cell.angle_alpha   90.00
_cell.angle_beta   90.00
_cell.angle_gamma   90.00
#
_symmetry.space_group_name_H-M   'P 1'
#
loop_
_entity.id
_entity.type
_entity.pdbx_description
1 polymer ?
#
loop_
_entity_poly.entity_id
_entity_poly.type
_entity_poly.pdbx_seq_one_letter_code
_entity_poly.pdbx_strand_id
1 'polypeptide(L)'
;MGYKSSEGHTNHPTPLDSLTPLRAMILSSLEGTLYNVDSDILRSTCGLFTTMFTLPQPLLHTIEFPDPTLCVYESDSILPTFLSLLYGHHISIESYSLDHIIQLVSLAEKWDALSIVENMKPILFAPERRGVDPLRLYALARHFGWDREARELSLPLLALNLHDPRYRDSILGTISSKHVKPLFDLRQRRINIFGRMLDSPERFISGNR
;
A
#
# COMPACT_ATOMS: atom_id res chain seq x y z
N MET A 1 31.62 69.97 -26.36
CA MET A 1 32.30 68.96 -25.53
C MET A 1 31.32 68.44 -24.50
N GLY A 2 30.99 67.16 -24.33
CA GLY A 2 31.39 65.94 -25.01
C GLY A 2 30.33 64.87 -24.69
N TYR A 3 30.15 63.94 -25.61
CA TYR A 3 29.23 62.80 -25.54
C TYR A 3 29.72 61.76 -24.52
N LYS A 4 28.78 61.11 -23.82
CA LYS A 4 28.88 59.68 -23.50
C LYS A 4 27.49 59.04 -23.49
N SER A 5 27.37 58.04 -24.35
CA SER A 5 26.24 57.15 -24.59
C SER A 5 26.28 55.91 -23.69
N SER A 6 25.17 55.16 -23.73
CA SER A 6 24.99 53.73 -23.40
C SER A 6 24.92 53.41 -21.90
N GLU A 7 24.04 52.55 -21.36
CA GLU A 7 23.09 51.56 -21.84
C GLU A 7 21.87 51.62 -20.87
N GLY A 8 20.60 51.48 -21.28
CA GLY A 8 20.11 50.34 -22.03
C GLY A 8 19.86 49.10 -21.15
N HIS A 9 19.47 49.25 -19.88
CA HIS A 9 18.93 48.12 -19.11
C HIS A 9 17.45 47.90 -19.49
N THR A 10 17.28 47.25 -20.63
CA THR A 10 16.11 46.46 -20.94
C THR A 10 15.88 45.49 -19.78
N ASN A 11 14.80 45.72 -19.02
CA ASN A 11 14.20 44.68 -18.19
C ASN A 11 13.79 43.55 -19.13
N HIS A 12 14.69 42.60 -19.38
CA HIS A 12 14.34 41.36 -20.00
C HIS A 12 13.39 40.63 -19.04
N PRO A 13 12.14 40.35 -19.42
CA PRO A 13 11.40 39.32 -18.73
C PRO A 13 12.17 38.03 -18.98
N THR A 14 12.77 37.48 -17.93
CA THR A 14 13.32 36.12 -17.95
C THR A 14 12.21 35.20 -18.49
N PRO A 15 12.43 34.44 -19.58
CA PRO A 15 11.48 33.43 -19.98
C PRO A 15 11.43 32.41 -18.85
N LEU A 16 10.29 32.32 -18.17
CA LEU A 16 9.96 31.18 -17.33
C LEU A 16 9.65 30.00 -18.28
N ASP A 17 10.67 29.53 -18.98
CA ASP A 17 10.52 28.46 -19.95
C ASP A 17 10.51 27.11 -19.23
N SER A 18 9.37 26.46 -19.41
CA SER A 18 9.11 25.03 -19.32
C SER A 18 9.36 24.37 -17.97
N LEU A 19 8.31 24.36 -17.13
CA LEU A 19 7.79 23.18 -16.42
C LEU A 19 6.93 23.67 -15.24
N THR A 20 5.65 23.98 -15.50
CA THR A 20 4.49 23.55 -14.69
C THR A 20 3.20 24.32 -15.06
N PRO A 21 2.00 23.74 -14.85
CA PRO A 21 1.75 22.33 -14.50
C PRO A 21 0.78 21.67 -15.48
N LEU A 22 0.88 20.34 -15.61
CA LEU A 22 -0.27 19.52 -15.98
C LEU A 22 -1.27 19.54 -14.82
N ARG A 23 -1.83 20.72 -14.50
CA ARG A 23 -2.66 20.89 -13.31
C ARG A 23 -3.89 19.99 -13.38
N ALA A 24 -4.36 19.70 -14.59
CA ALA A 24 -5.31 18.65 -14.87
C ALA A 24 -4.62 17.56 -15.70
N MET A 25 -4.84 16.31 -15.29
CA MET A 25 -4.47 15.09 -16.01
C MET A 25 -5.70 14.19 -16.02
N ILE A 26 -5.79 13.33 -17.02
CA ILE A 26 -6.84 12.31 -17.09
C ILE A 26 -6.19 10.96 -16.80
N LEU A 27 -6.68 10.22 -15.80
CA LEU A 27 -6.36 8.80 -15.66
C LEU A 27 -7.42 7.97 -16.38
N SER A 28 -7.02 6.95 -17.13
CA SER A 28 -7.91 5.96 -17.71
C SER A 28 -7.72 4.63 -17.00
N SER A 29 -8.79 4.09 -16.40
CA SER A 29 -8.77 2.78 -15.74
C SER A 29 -8.65 1.62 -16.74
N LEU A 30 -8.56 0.40 -16.21
CA LEU A 30 -8.58 -0.83 -16.99
C LEU A 30 -9.85 -0.96 -17.86
N GLU A 31 -11.00 -0.53 -17.33
CA GLU A 31 -12.30 -0.55 -18.01
C GLU A 31 -12.51 0.66 -18.93
N GLY A 32 -11.54 1.60 -18.99
CA GLY A 32 -11.57 2.78 -19.84
C GLY A 32 -12.30 3.99 -19.24
N THR A 33 -12.72 3.92 -17.98
CA THR A 33 -13.32 5.07 -17.27
C THR A 33 -12.28 6.15 -17.06
N LEU A 34 -12.66 7.40 -17.33
CA LEU A 34 -11.80 8.56 -17.27
C LEU A 34 -11.99 9.31 -15.95
N TYR A 35 -10.88 9.57 -15.26
CA TYR A 35 -10.84 10.30 -13.99
C TYR A 35 -10.03 11.57 -14.16
N ASN A 36 -10.67 12.72 -13.97
CA ASN A 36 -9.96 13.99 -13.89
C ASN A 36 -9.23 14.08 -12.57
N VAL A 37 -7.92 14.29 -12.63
CA VAL A 37 -7.06 14.38 -11.46
C VAL A 37 -6.12 15.58 -11.53
N ASP A 38 -5.80 16.12 -10.36
CA ASP A 38 -4.77 17.13 -10.18
C ASP A 38 -3.40 16.45 -10.05
N SER A 39 -2.48 16.76 -10.97
CA SER A 39 -1.13 16.17 -10.93
C SER A 39 -0.32 16.65 -9.73
N ASP A 40 -0.63 17.80 -9.14
CA ASP A 40 0.04 18.27 -7.94
C ASP A 40 -0.38 17.45 -6.72
N ILE A 41 -1.64 17.02 -6.66
CA ILE A 41 -2.11 16.08 -5.62
C ILE A 41 -1.42 14.73 -5.80
N LEU A 42 -1.43 14.16 -7.01
CA LEU A 42 -0.76 12.88 -7.27
C LEU A 42 0.75 12.96 -6.95
N ARG A 43 1.42 14.05 -7.33
CA ARG A 43 2.83 14.27 -7.04
C ARG A 43 3.09 14.39 -5.54
N SER A 44 2.27 15.12 -4.81
CA SER A 44 2.51 15.34 -3.37
C SER A 44 2.15 14.13 -2.51
N THR A 45 1.25 13.26 -2.98
CA THR A 45 0.71 12.13 -2.20
C THR A 45 1.25 10.77 -2.62
N CYS A 46 1.76 10.63 -3.85
CA CYS A 46 2.25 9.37 -4.41
C CYS A 46 3.69 9.51 -4.92
N GLY A 47 4.61 8.73 -4.36
CA GLY A 47 6.02 8.70 -4.80
C GLY A 47 6.20 8.19 -6.24
N LEU A 48 5.31 7.31 -6.70
CA LEU A 48 5.30 6.82 -8.08
C LEU A 48 5.13 7.99 -9.07
N PHE A 49 4.13 8.85 -8.83
CA PHE A 49 3.86 10.00 -9.68
C PHE A 49 4.89 11.10 -9.51
N THR A 50 5.44 11.28 -8.30
CA THR A 50 6.60 12.14 -8.08
C THR A 50 7.73 11.79 -9.05
N THR A 51 8.09 10.50 -9.08
CA THR A 51 9.16 10.02 -9.95
C THR A 51 8.76 10.13 -11.42
N MET A 52 7.58 9.64 -11.78
CA MET A 52 7.08 9.63 -13.16
C MET A 52 7.09 11.04 -13.80
N PHE A 53 6.68 12.07 -13.06
CA PHE A 53 6.66 13.44 -13.57
C PHE A 53 8.04 14.08 -13.72
N THR A 54 9.09 13.51 -13.11
CA THR A 54 10.47 13.96 -13.33
C THR A 54 11.13 13.31 -14.55
N LEU A 55 10.55 12.24 -15.09
CA LEU A 55 11.11 11.54 -16.23
C LEU A 55 10.92 12.35 -17.52
N PRO A 56 11.89 12.35 -18.45
CA PRO A 56 11.72 12.92 -19.77
C PRO A 56 10.57 12.20 -20.48
N GLN A 57 9.47 12.92 -20.72
CA GLN A 57 8.37 12.37 -21.50
C GLN A 57 8.79 12.34 -22.98
N PRO A 58 8.49 11.28 -23.73
CA PRO A 58 8.64 11.32 -25.18
C PRO A 58 7.83 12.51 -25.71
N LEU A 59 8.43 13.29 -26.62
CA LEU A 59 7.82 14.46 -27.25
C LEU A 59 6.62 14.04 -28.10
N LEU A 60 5.50 13.70 -27.46
CA LEU A 60 4.19 13.56 -28.08
C LEU A 60 3.53 14.94 -28.16
N HIS A 61 4.29 15.95 -28.56
CA HIS A 61 3.75 17.24 -29.01
C HIS A 61 3.48 17.15 -30.51
N THR A 62 2.59 16.25 -30.90
CA THR A 62 1.94 16.31 -32.19
C THR A 62 0.45 16.09 -31.96
N ILE A 63 -0.23 17.22 -31.76
CA ILE A 63 -1.54 17.54 -32.35
C ILE A 63 -2.71 16.68 -31.84
N GLU A 64 -3.68 17.33 -31.17
CA GLU A 64 -5.11 16.97 -30.93
C GLU A 64 -5.62 16.54 -29.54
N PHE A 65 -4.80 16.27 -28.52
CA PHE A 65 -5.32 16.01 -27.16
C PHE A 65 -4.91 17.10 -26.16
N PRO A 66 -5.84 17.97 -25.70
CA PRO A 66 -5.53 19.07 -24.79
C PRO A 66 -5.04 18.63 -23.41
N ASP A 67 -5.43 17.43 -22.96
CA ASP A 67 -5.09 16.88 -21.65
C ASP A 67 -4.35 15.55 -21.82
N PRO A 68 -3.20 15.33 -21.15
CA PRO A 68 -2.52 14.04 -21.22
C PRO A 68 -3.35 12.98 -20.48
N THR A 69 -3.76 11.96 -21.22
CA THR A 69 -4.40 10.77 -20.65
C THR A 69 -3.32 9.74 -20.29
N LEU A 70 -3.29 9.32 -19.04
CA LEU A 70 -2.45 8.25 -18.54
C LEU A 70 -3.30 7.01 -18.29
N CYS A 71 -3.03 5.93 -19.03
CA CYS A 71 -3.65 4.64 -18.77
C CYS A 71 -3.04 3.99 -17.52
N VAL A 72 -3.90 3.60 -16.58
CA VAL A 72 -3.56 2.87 -15.37
C VAL A 72 -4.19 1.47 -15.44
N TYR A 73 -3.60 0.50 -14.76
CA TYR A 73 -4.01 -0.92 -14.77
C TYR A 73 -4.91 -1.26 -13.57
N GLU A 74 -5.65 -0.28 -13.08
CA GLU A 74 -6.46 -0.33 -11.88
C GLU A 74 -7.93 -0.36 -12.30
N SER A 75 -8.74 -1.17 -11.60
CA SER A 75 -10.15 -1.31 -11.92
C SER A 75 -10.99 -0.16 -11.38
N ASP A 76 -12.13 0.08 -12.03
CA ASP A 76 -13.17 1.03 -11.60
C ASP A 76 -13.73 0.73 -10.21
N SER A 77 -13.57 -0.51 -9.74
CA SER A 77 -14.01 -0.91 -8.41
C SER A 77 -13.16 -0.31 -7.29
N ILE A 78 -11.89 0.02 -7.53
CA ILE A 78 -10.94 0.44 -6.48
C ILE A 78 -10.47 1.88 -6.67
N LEU A 79 -10.30 2.30 -7.93
CA LEU A 79 -9.70 3.57 -8.30
C LEU A 79 -10.47 4.79 -7.78
N PRO A 80 -11.82 4.87 -7.84
CA PRO A 80 -12.56 6.01 -7.31
C PRO A 80 -12.34 6.21 -5.82
N THR A 81 -12.45 5.12 -5.04
CA THR A 81 -12.22 5.16 -3.60
C THR A 81 -10.80 5.61 -3.30
N PHE A 82 -9.82 5.03 -3.98
CA PHE A 82 -8.42 5.37 -3.77
C PHE A 82 -8.13 6.84 -4.08
N LEU A 83 -8.63 7.36 -5.20
CA LEU A 83 -8.53 8.78 -5.54
C LEU A 83 -9.21 9.64 -4.47
N SER A 84 -10.42 9.29 -4.02
CA SER A 84 -11.07 10.05 -2.94
C SER A 84 -10.21 10.11 -1.66
N LEU A 85 -9.48 9.05 -1.31
CA LEU A 85 -8.53 9.04 -0.19
C LEU A 85 -7.34 9.96 -0.40
N LEU A 86 -6.74 9.99 -1.60
CA LEU A 86 -5.63 10.89 -1.91
C LEU A 86 -6.02 12.36 -1.77
N TYR A 87 -7.26 12.68 -2.10
CA TYR A 87 -7.81 14.03 -1.96
C TYR A 87 -8.29 14.36 -0.55
N GLY A 88 -8.16 13.42 0.39
CA GLY A 88 -8.59 13.61 1.78
C GLY A 88 -10.11 13.69 1.95
N HIS A 89 -10.90 13.11 1.03
CA HIS A 89 -12.34 13.05 1.20
C HIS A 89 -12.69 12.12 2.37
N HIS A 90 -13.68 12.53 3.16
CA HIS A 90 -14.24 11.68 4.19
C HIS A 90 -15.09 10.57 3.56
N ILE A 91 -14.56 9.34 3.59
CA ILE A 91 -15.26 8.13 3.14
C ILE A 91 -15.44 7.21 4.35
N SER A 92 -16.59 6.56 4.44
CA SER A 92 -16.86 5.53 5.46
C SER A 92 -16.14 4.22 5.14
N ILE A 93 -14.80 4.22 5.10
CA ILE A 93 -13.97 3.03 4.81
C ILE A 93 -14.25 1.92 5.82
N GLU A 94 -14.68 2.27 7.02
CA GLU A 94 -15.08 1.32 8.06
C GLU A 94 -16.30 0.46 7.67
N SER A 95 -17.06 0.80 6.65
CA SER A 95 -18.13 -0.08 6.14
C SER A 95 -17.65 -1.03 5.05
N TYR A 96 -16.39 -0.95 4.64
CA TYR A 96 -15.88 -1.73 3.51
C TYR A 96 -15.42 -3.12 3.97
N SER A 97 -15.50 -4.08 3.04
CA SER A 97 -15.02 -5.43 3.29
C SER A 97 -13.50 -5.45 3.49
N LEU A 98 -13.01 -6.44 4.25
CA LEU A 98 -11.57 -6.62 4.46
C LEU A 98 -10.80 -6.75 3.14
N ASP A 99 -11.38 -7.47 2.17
CA ASP A 99 -10.78 -7.63 0.83
C ASP A 99 -10.59 -6.31 0.12
N HIS A 100 -11.59 -5.42 0.18
CA HIS A 100 -11.51 -4.12 -0.46
C HIS A 100 -10.46 -3.23 0.20
N ILE A 101 -10.38 -3.23 1.54
CA ILE A 101 -9.36 -2.47 2.28
C ILE A 101 -7.95 -3.00 1.96
N ILE A 102 -7.77 -4.32 1.87
CA ILE A 102 -6.49 -4.91 1.47
C ILE A 102 -6.13 -4.49 0.03
N GLN A 103 -7.10 -4.47 -0.90
CA GLN A 103 -6.86 -3.97 -2.26
C GLN A 103 -6.43 -2.49 -2.26
N LEU A 104 -7.05 -1.64 -1.44
CA LEU A 104 -6.65 -0.23 -1.29
C LEU A 104 -5.22 -0.10 -0.76
N VAL A 105 -4.84 -0.91 0.24
CA VAL A 105 -3.49 -0.88 0.82
C VAL A 105 -2.45 -1.40 -0.17
N SER A 106 -2.75 -2.47 -0.92
CA SER A 106 -1.88 -2.96 -1.99
C SER A 106 -1.70 -1.92 -3.11
N LEU A 107 -2.77 -1.19 -3.45
CA LEU A 107 -2.71 -0.09 -4.40
C LEU A 107 -1.89 1.08 -3.85
N ALA A 108 -2.06 1.41 -2.57
CA ALA A 108 -1.26 2.43 -1.89
C ALA A 108 0.23 2.10 -1.92
N GLU A 109 0.60 0.84 -1.66
CA GLU A 109 1.99 0.38 -1.80
C GLU A 109 2.47 0.48 -3.25
N LYS A 110 1.66 0.03 -4.23
CA LYS A 110 2.01 0.09 -5.66
C LYS A 110 2.26 1.53 -6.13
N TRP A 111 1.46 2.48 -5.67
CA TRP A 111 1.57 3.90 -6.03
C TRP A 111 2.51 4.69 -5.12
N ASP A 112 3.16 4.01 -4.16
CA ASP A 112 4.05 4.62 -3.17
C ASP A 112 3.37 5.76 -2.38
N ALA A 113 2.13 5.51 -1.95
CA ALA A 113 1.30 6.40 -1.14
C ALA A 113 1.32 5.97 0.33
N LEU A 114 2.48 6.08 0.97
CA LEU A 114 2.71 5.57 2.33
C LEU A 114 1.78 6.18 3.38
N SER A 115 1.35 7.43 3.21
CA SER A 115 0.39 8.09 4.10
C SER A 115 -0.95 7.35 4.17
N ILE A 116 -1.42 6.82 3.02
CA ILE A 116 -2.64 6.00 2.98
C ILE A 116 -2.41 4.68 3.70
N VAL A 117 -1.28 4.01 3.47
CA VAL A 117 -0.94 2.74 4.13
C VAL A 117 -0.99 2.89 5.66
N GLU A 118 -0.38 3.94 6.21
CA GLU A 118 -0.39 4.21 7.65
C GLU A 118 -1.77 4.60 8.18
N ASN A 119 -2.56 5.36 7.41
CA ASN A 119 -3.94 5.71 7.78
C ASN A 119 -4.89 4.51 7.75
N MET A 120 -4.66 3.51 6.90
CA MET A 120 -5.46 2.29 6.84
C MET A 120 -5.16 1.31 7.98
N LYS A 121 -3.97 1.41 8.59
CA LYS A 121 -3.54 0.53 9.68
C LYS A 121 -4.53 0.45 10.85
N PRO A 122 -4.96 1.55 11.51
CA PRO A 122 -5.93 1.48 12.60
C PRO A 122 -7.26 0.85 12.18
N ILE A 123 -7.69 1.07 10.94
CA ILE A 123 -8.94 0.51 10.39
C ILE A 123 -8.81 -1.01 10.24
N LEU A 124 -7.70 -1.49 9.67
CA LEU A 124 -7.41 -2.91 9.45
C LEU A 124 -7.35 -3.72 10.76
N PHE A 125 -6.73 -3.16 11.79
CA PHE A 125 -6.55 -3.84 13.08
C PHE A 125 -7.58 -3.41 14.14
N ALA A 126 -8.69 -2.82 13.73
CA ALA A 126 -9.80 -2.52 14.60
C ALA A 126 -10.36 -3.82 15.24
N PRO A 127 -10.79 -3.80 16.51
CA PRO A 127 -11.22 -5.00 17.24
C PRO A 127 -12.25 -5.86 16.48
N GLU A 128 -13.21 -5.22 15.82
CA GLU A 128 -14.27 -5.85 15.03
C GLU A 128 -13.75 -6.62 13.80
N ARG A 129 -12.56 -6.26 13.28
CA ARG A 129 -11.96 -6.91 12.10
C ARG A 129 -10.94 -7.99 12.42
N ARG A 130 -10.34 -7.95 13.61
CA ARG A 130 -9.29 -8.92 14.01
C ARG A 130 -9.76 -10.38 13.93
N GLY A 131 -11.05 -10.63 14.11
CA GLY A 131 -11.64 -11.97 14.06
C GLY A 131 -12.01 -12.47 12.66
N VAL A 132 -12.03 -11.62 11.63
CA VAL A 132 -12.53 -11.97 10.28
C VAL A 132 -11.55 -12.87 9.55
N ASP A 133 -10.30 -12.41 9.40
CA ASP A 133 -9.22 -13.22 8.86
C ASP A 133 -7.88 -12.83 9.53
N PRO A 134 -7.60 -13.38 10.73
CA PRO A 134 -6.42 -13.02 11.50
C PRO A 134 -5.11 -13.38 10.77
N LEU A 135 -5.17 -14.34 9.84
CA LEU A 135 -3.98 -14.86 9.16
C LEU A 135 -3.55 -13.95 8.02
N ARG A 136 -4.51 -13.46 7.23
CA ARG A 136 -4.25 -12.42 6.23
C ARG A 136 -3.79 -11.12 6.88
N LEU A 137 -4.41 -10.73 7.99
CA LEU A 137 -3.98 -9.56 8.75
C LEU A 137 -2.55 -9.72 9.32
N TYR A 138 -2.20 -10.91 9.82
CA TYR A 138 -0.84 -11.19 10.29
C TYR A 138 0.18 -11.10 9.15
N ALA A 139 -0.13 -11.71 8.01
CA ALA A 139 0.72 -11.65 6.84
C ALA A 139 0.93 -10.22 6.33
N LEU A 140 -0.14 -9.43 6.27
CA LEU A 140 -0.10 -8.01 5.91
C LEU A 140 0.79 -7.24 6.90
N ALA A 141 0.62 -7.47 8.20
CA ALA A 141 1.47 -6.86 9.23
C ALA A 141 2.95 -7.25 9.07
N ARG A 142 3.25 -8.50 8.71
CA ARG A 142 4.63 -8.93 8.41
C ARG A 142 5.17 -8.35 7.11
N HIS A 143 4.31 -8.08 6.13
CA HIS A 143 4.67 -7.47 4.85
C HIS A 143 5.11 -6.02 5.03
N PHE A 144 4.32 -5.23 5.76
CA PHE A 144 4.61 -3.82 6.04
C PHE A 144 5.50 -3.58 7.27
N GLY A 145 6.01 -4.64 7.92
CA GLY A 145 6.89 -4.49 9.10
C GLY A 145 6.18 -3.97 10.36
N TRP A 146 4.86 -4.11 10.44
CA TRP A 146 4.04 -3.76 11.60
C TRP A 146 4.18 -4.80 12.72
N ASP A 147 5.35 -4.83 13.36
CA ASP A 147 5.73 -5.89 14.31
C ASP A 147 4.83 -5.99 15.54
N ARG A 148 4.25 -4.88 16.02
CA ARG A 148 3.32 -4.90 17.14
C ARG A 148 2.05 -5.65 16.77
N GLU A 149 1.45 -5.29 15.64
CA GLU A 149 0.22 -5.89 15.13
C GLU A 149 0.43 -7.37 14.78
N ALA A 150 1.57 -7.69 14.15
CA ALA A 150 1.95 -9.07 13.87
C ALA A 150 2.12 -9.90 15.16
N ARG A 151 2.73 -9.33 16.20
CA ARG A 151 2.89 -9.99 17.50
C ARG A 151 1.53 -10.25 18.16
N GLU A 152 0.65 -9.25 18.18
CA GLU A 152 -0.70 -9.38 18.75
C GLU A 152 -1.49 -10.47 18.03
N LEU A 153 -1.43 -10.55 16.70
CA LEU A 153 -2.12 -11.57 15.92
C LEU A 153 -1.46 -12.95 16.01
N SER A 154 -0.15 -13.04 16.27
CA SER A 154 0.53 -14.33 16.38
C SER A 154 -0.02 -15.21 17.50
N LEU A 155 -0.46 -14.63 18.62
CA LEU A 155 -0.96 -15.37 19.77
C LEU A 155 -2.23 -16.20 19.47
N PRO A 156 -3.33 -15.61 18.98
CA PRO A 156 -4.53 -16.37 18.62
C PRO A 156 -4.27 -17.33 17.44
N LEU A 157 -3.38 -16.96 16.50
CA LEU A 157 -3.05 -17.82 15.36
C LEU A 157 -2.34 -19.12 15.75
N LEU A 158 -1.63 -19.16 16.88
CA LEU A 158 -0.99 -20.40 17.34
C LEU A 158 -1.98 -21.49 17.74
N ALA A 159 -3.21 -21.12 18.11
CA ALA A 159 -4.27 -22.08 18.40
C ALA A 159 -4.93 -22.64 17.13
N LEU A 160 -4.79 -21.97 15.98
CA LEU A 160 -5.38 -22.42 14.72
C LEU A 160 -4.60 -23.59 14.13
N ASN A 161 -5.30 -24.55 13.53
CA ASN A 161 -4.66 -25.61 12.77
C ASN A 161 -4.29 -25.13 11.36
N LEU A 162 -3.05 -24.66 11.17
CA LEU A 162 -2.56 -24.15 9.87
C LEU A 162 -2.46 -25.24 8.77
N HIS A 163 -2.57 -26.52 9.14
CA HIS A 163 -2.63 -27.62 8.19
C HIS A 163 -4.05 -27.91 7.68
N ASP A 164 -5.05 -27.24 8.23
CA ASP A 164 -6.42 -27.30 7.71
C ASP A 164 -6.44 -26.77 6.27
N PRO A 165 -7.04 -27.50 5.31
CA PRO A 165 -7.13 -27.09 3.91
C PRO A 165 -7.65 -25.65 3.74
N ARG A 166 -8.58 -25.22 4.62
CA ARG A 166 -9.17 -23.87 4.60
C ARG A 166 -8.14 -22.74 4.70
N TYR A 167 -7.10 -22.93 5.50
CA TYR A 167 -6.04 -21.94 5.67
C TYR A 167 -4.89 -22.16 4.69
N ARG A 168 -4.63 -23.41 4.30
CA ARG A 168 -3.56 -23.76 3.38
C ARG A 168 -3.71 -23.07 2.03
N ASP A 169 -4.92 -23.06 1.47
CA ASP A 169 -5.17 -22.48 0.15
C ASP A 169 -5.17 -20.94 0.19
N SER A 170 -5.70 -20.34 1.26
CA SER A 170 -5.65 -18.89 1.50
C SER A 170 -4.22 -18.38 1.73
N ILE A 171 -3.41 -19.11 2.51
CA ILE A 171 -2.00 -18.76 2.78
C ILE A 171 -1.15 -18.87 1.52
N LEU A 172 -1.19 -20.02 0.84
CA LEU A 172 -0.27 -20.34 -0.24
C LEU A 172 -0.61 -19.58 -1.52
N GLY A 173 -1.89 -19.22 -1.73
CA GLY A 173 -2.34 -18.46 -2.89
C GLY A 173 -2.15 -16.95 -2.77
N THR A 174 -2.28 -16.39 -1.56
CA THR A 174 -2.36 -14.92 -1.38
C THR A 174 -1.14 -14.32 -0.70
N ILE A 175 -0.39 -15.09 0.08
CA ILE A 175 0.68 -14.56 0.92
C ILE A 175 2.01 -15.20 0.58
N SER A 176 3.04 -14.37 0.38
CA SER A 176 4.41 -14.87 0.17
C SER A 176 4.86 -15.73 1.36
N SER A 177 5.38 -16.93 1.07
CA SER A 177 5.84 -17.90 2.07
C SER A 177 6.82 -17.31 3.11
N LYS A 178 7.58 -16.27 2.72
CA LYS A 178 8.49 -15.53 3.60
C LYS A 178 7.81 -14.91 4.82
N HIS A 179 6.54 -14.51 4.72
CA HIS A 179 5.81 -13.86 5.82
C HIS A 179 5.16 -14.85 6.78
N VAL A 180 4.85 -16.06 6.31
CA VAL A 180 4.15 -17.08 7.11
C VAL A 180 5.12 -18.08 7.71
N LYS A 181 6.29 -18.32 7.10
CA LYS A 181 7.32 -19.21 7.64
C LYS A 181 7.66 -18.93 9.13
N PRO A 182 7.82 -17.67 9.59
CA PRO A 182 8.09 -17.40 11.01
C PRO A 182 7.01 -17.92 11.96
N LEU A 183 5.74 -17.95 11.52
CA LEU A 183 4.63 -18.50 12.31
C LEU A 183 4.72 -20.02 12.42
N PHE A 184 5.06 -20.72 11.33
CA PHE A 184 5.31 -22.16 11.33
C PHE A 184 6.51 -22.52 12.23
N ASP A 185 7.62 -21.78 12.09
CA ASP A 185 8.82 -21.98 12.92
C ASP A 185 8.50 -21.79 14.41
N LEU A 186 7.72 -20.75 14.76
CA LEU A 186 7.31 -20.46 16.13
C LEU A 186 6.47 -21.60 16.72
N ARG A 187 5.50 -22.11 15.95
CA ARG A 187 4.66 -23.24 16.36
C ARG A 187 5.51 -24.50 16.57
N GLN A 188 6.34 -24.85 15.60
CA GLN A 188 7.17 -26.05 15.69
C GLN A 188 8.12 -25.97 16.88
N ARG A 189 8.74 -24.81 17.12
CA ARG A 189 9.60 -24.59 18.29
C ARG A 189 8.84 -24.80 19.59
N ARG A 190 7.60 -24.31 19.72
CA ARG A 190 6.77 -24.51 20.93
C ARG A 190 6.37 -25.97 21.13
N ILE A 191 5.97 -26.67 20.07
CA ILE A 191 5.66 -28.11 20.12
C ILE A 191 6.89 -28.90 20.58
N ASN A 192 8.07 -28.62 20.01
CA ASN A 192 9.31 -29.29 20.38
C ASN A 192 9.69 -29.01 21.85
N ILE A 193 9.53 -27.77 22.32
CA ILE A 193 9.78 -27.41 23.72
C ILE A 193 8.80 -28.15 24.64
N PHE A 194 7.51 -28.18 24.28
CA PHE A 194 6.49 -28.85 25.07
C PHE A 194 6.72 -30.37 25.13
N GLY A 195 7.06 -31.01 24.00
CA GLY A 195 7.44 -32.42 23.96
C GLY A 195 8.62 -32.72 24.89
N ARG A 196 9.68 -31.92 24.82
CA ARG A 196 10.82 -32.04 25.76
C ARG A 196 10.42 -31.86 27.22
N MET A 197 9.43 -31.02 27.51
CA MET A 197 8.91 -30.86 28.87
C MET A 197 8.10 -32.07 29.33
N LEU A 198 7.33 -32.70 28.45
CA LEU A 198 6.60 -33.95 28.74
C LEU A 198 7.56 -35.12 28.97
N ASP A 199 8.65 -35.19 28.20
CA ASP A 199 9.67 -36.23 28.30
C ASP A 199 10.60 -36.04 29.52
N SER A 200 10.46 -34.95 30.28
CA SER A 200 11.28 -34.70 31.46
C SER A 200 10.77 -35.49 32.68
N PRO A 201 11.52 -36.50 33.16
CA PRO A 201 11.06 -37.40 34.23
C PRO A 201 10.90 -36.69 35.57
N GLU A 202 11.53 -35.52 35.75
CA GLU A 202 11.44 -34.70 36.96
C GLU A 202 10.12 -33.91 37.07
N ARG A 203 9.38 -33.71 35.97
CA ARG A 203 8.15 -32.87 35.96
C ARG A 203 6.83 -33.64 35.92
N PHE A 204 6.83 -34.88 35.40
CA PHE A 204 5.61 -35.70 35.32
C PHE A 204 5.84 -37.09 35.93
N ILE A 205 5.90 -37.15 37.27
CA ILE A 205 6.12 -38.38 38.05
C ILE A 205 4.88 -39.31 38.02
N SER A 206 3.71 -38.82 37.59
CA SER A 206 2.42 -39.50 37.81
C SER A 206 1.77 -40.15 36.58
N GLY A 207 2.44 -40.24 35.42
CA GLY A 207 1.77 -40.52 34.14
C GLY A 207 2.10 -41.82 33.40
N ASN A 208 3.23 -42.48 33.67
CA ASN A 208 3.61 -43.70 32.95
C ASN A 208 3.81 -44.86 33.94
N ARG A 209 2.72 -45.58 34.21
CA ARG A 209 2.75 -46.96 34.69
C ARG A 209 1.88 -47.81 33.77
#